data_AF-I1IMZ1-F1
#
_entry.id   AF-I1IMZ1-F1
#
_cell.length_a   1.000
_cell.length_b   1.000
_cell.length_c   1.000
_cell.angle_alpha   90.00
_cell.angle_beta   90.00
_cell.angle_gamma   90.00
#
_symmetry.space_group_name_H-M   'P 1'
#
loop_
_entity.id
_entity.type
_entity.pdbx_description
1 polymer ?
#
loop_
_entity_poly.entity_id
_entity_poly.type
_entity_poly.pdbx_seq_one_letter_code
_entity_poly.pdbx_strand_id
1 'polypeptide(L)'
;MAKRCKISPSIVAESEQRSYVLKVEGYTMAKKQFETGKPVVSAPFNVGGYSWVVKWHPNGGRTEYAEFISVYLALHSAHAKHVKVNFWFSVLDKAGEPVPLRCRPVVGHIFSSKGSNWGHHDFIKKADLQGSNYLRVDSVSIKCDVTVLKHIQKGSKFVVVAPSDLHIHLQDLLNSMDEADVTFHVGGERFSAHRTVLAARSSVFKAELFGAMKEKARGPIEIDDMEADVFKSLLRFI
;
A
#
# COMPACT_ATOMS: atom_id res chain seq x y z
N MET A 1 -1.24 -28.72 28.49
CA MET A 1 -0.37 -27.67 27.90
C MET A 1 -0.81 -27.43 26.46
N ALA A 2 -1.60 -26.38 26.22
CA ALA A 2 -2.16 -26.07 24.90
C ALA A 2 -1.11 -25.38 24.02
N LYS A 3 -0.84 -25.96 22.84
CA LYS A 3 0.03 -25.36 21.81
C LYS A 3 -0.57 -24.03 21.39
N ARG A 4 0.16 -22.94 21.66
CA ARG A 4 -0.15 -21.59 21.20
C ARG A 4 -0.04 -21.59 19.67
N CYS A 5 -1.19 -21.59 18.99
CA CYS A 5 -1.26 -21.43 17.54
C CYS A 5 -0.72 -20.04 17.20
N LYS A 6 0.47 -19.98 16.59
CA LYS A 6 1.00 -18.72 16.04
C LYS A 6 0.16 -18.38 14.81
N ILE A 7 -0.75 -17.44 14.98
CA ILE A 7 -1.46 -16.81 13.88
C ILE A 7 -0.41 -16.00 13.12
N SER A 8 -0.09 -16.43 11.90
CA SER A 8 0.73 -15.66 10.96
C SER A 8 -0.07 -14.42 10.54
N PRO A 9 0.56 -13.23 10.44
CA PRO A 9 -0.13 -12.04 9.97
C PRO A 9 -0.51 -12.27 8.50
N SER A 10 -1.81 -12.41 8.25
CA SER A 10 -2.36 -12.43 6.90
C SER A 10 -2.02 -11.09 6.27
N ILE A 11 -1.29 -11.09 5.16
CA ILE A 11 -1.03 -9.88 4.38
C ILE A 11 -2.38 -9.42 3.82
N VAL A 12 -3.04 -8.49 4.51
CA VAL A 12 -4.21 -7.81 3.97
C VAL A 12 -3.70 -6.86 2.90
N ALA A 13 -3.97 -7.15 1.64
CA ALA A 13 -3.71 -6.21 0.56
C ALA A 13 -4.52 -4.93 0.84
N GLU A 14 -3.81 -3.81 1.02
CA GLU A 14 -4.48 -2.53 1.23
C GLU A 14 -5.32 -2.21 -0.01
N SER A 15 -6.60 -1.94 0.19
CA SER A 15 -7.52 -1.60 -0.89
C SER A 15 -8.50 -0.55 -0.42
N GLU A 16 -8.88 0.33 -1.33
CA GLU A 16 -9.92 1.33 -1.08
C GLU A 16 -11.13 1.02 -1.95
N GLN A 17 -12.29 0.92 -1.32
CA GLN A 17 -13.55 0.60 -1.98
C GLN A 17 -14.54 1.74 -1.85
N ARG A 18 -15.26 2.03 -2.93
CA ARG A 18 -16.37 2.99 -2.93
C ARG A 18 -17.43 2.59 -3.95
N SER A 19 -18.69 2.86 -3.60
CA SER A 19 -19.82 2.77 -4.53
C SER A 19 -20.14 4.13 -5.15
N TYR A 20 -20.47 4.13 -6.43
CA TYR A 20 -21.00 5.27 -7.18
C TYR A 20 -22.33 4.86 -7.83
N VAL A 21 -23.35 5.71 -7.76
CA VAL A 21 -24.65 5.45 -8.41
C VAL A 21 -24.84 6.46 -9.53
N LEU A 22 -24.88 5.96 -10.77
CA LEU A 22 -25.29 6.73 -11.93
C LEU A 22 -26.81 6.66 -12.04
N LYS A 23 -27.48 7.78 -11.78
CA LYS A 23 -28.91 7.94 -12.06
C LYS A 23 -29.08 8.56 -13.44
N VAL A 24 -29.72 7.83 -14.35
CA VAL A 24 -30.09 8.32 -15.68
C VAL A 24 -31.57 8.66 -15.65
N GLU A 25 -31.89 9.93 -15.79
CA GLU A 25 -33.26 10.41 -15.93
C GLU A 25 -33.57 10.66 -17.41
N GLY A 26 -34.78 10.32 -17.85
CA GLY A 26 -35.16 10.49 -19.25
C GLY A 26 -34.53 9.45 -20.18
N TYR A 27 -34.49 8.18 -19.79
CA TYR A 27 -33.92 7.09 -20.59
C TYR A 27 -34.48 7.05 -22.02
N THR A 28 -35.78 7.28 -22.19
CA THR A 28 -36.42 7.28 -23.51
C THR A 28 -35.92 8.43 -24.38
N MET A 29 -35.67 9.60 -23.79
CA MET A 29 -35.09 10.75 -24.48
C MET A 29 -33.62 10.49 -24.83
N ALA A 30 -32.84 9.93 -23.89
CA ALA A 30 -31.45 9.59 -24.12
C ALA A 30 -31.27 8.61 -25.29
N LYS A 31 -32.16 7.61 -25.43
CA LYS A 31 -32.17 6.72 -26.60
C LYS A 31 -32.38 7.44 -27.94
N LYS A 32 -33.15 8.52 -27.96
CA LYS A 32 -33.42 9.28 -29.19
C LYS A 32 -32.28 10.24 -29.53
N GLN A 33 -31.66 10.83 -28.51
CA GLN A 33 -30.69 11.90 -28.68
C GLN A 33 -29.27 11.40 -28.95
N PHE A 34 -28.90 10.24 -28.39
CA PHE A 34 -27.54 9.71 -28.50
C PHE A 34 -27.45 8.62 -29.57
N GLU A 35 -26.62 8.83 -30.58
CA GLU A 35 -26.30 7.82 -31.57
C GLU A 35 -25.53 6.63 -30.97
N THR A 36 -25.59 5.48 -31.64
CA THR A 36 -24.78 4.31 -31.28
C THR A 36 -23.29 4.68 -31.21
N GLY A 37 -22.61 4.23 -30.16
CA GLY A 37 -21.21 4.55 -29.90
C GLY A 37 -20.96 5.88 -29.17
N LYS A 38 -21.97 6.75 -29.02
CA LYS A 38 -21.85 7.98 -28.22
C LYS A 38 -22.22 7.72 -26.76
N PRO A 39 -21.30 7.93 -25.80
CA PRO A 39 -21.61 7.80 -24.37
C PRO A 39 -22.25 9.07 -23.81
N VAL A 40 -23.09 8.87 -22.79
CA VAL A 40 -23.28 9.83 -21.70
C VAL A 40 -22.20 9.56 -20.66
N VAL A 41 -21.51 10.61 -20.21
CA VAL A 41 -20.41 10.51 -19.25
C VAL A 41 -20.88 11.05 -17.90
N SER A 42 -20.65 10.30 -16.83
CA SER A 42 -20.99 10.72 -15.47
C SER A 42 -20.11 11.86 -14.98
N ALA A 43 -20.52 12.50 -13.89
CA ALA A 43 -19.60 13.33 -13.10
C ALA A 43 -18.43 12.46 -12.59
N PRO A 44 -17.21 13.04 -12.49
CA PRO A 44 -16.07 12.33 -11.95
C PRO A 44 -16.22 12.04 -10.46
N PHE A 45 -15.75 10.89 -10.02
CA PHE A 45 -15.73 10.47 -8.62
C PHE A 45 -14.38 9.87 -8.23
N ASN A 46 -14.03 9.97 -6.95
CA ASN A 46 -12.71 9.60 -6.45
C ASN A 46 -12.75 8.28 -5.66
N VAL A 47 -11.82 7.36 -5.98
CA VAL A 47 -11.59 6.08 -5.29
C VAL A 47 -10.11 5.75 -5.34
N GLY A 48 -9.48 5.39 -4.22
CA GLY A 48 -8.08 4.95 -4.19
C GLY A 48 -7.07 6.01 -4.62
N GLY A 49 -7.37 7.30 -4.42
CA GLY A 49 -6.55 8.42 -4.90
C GLY A 49 -6.69 8.73 -6.40
N TYR A 50 -7.55 8.01 -7.13
CA TYR A 50 -7.78 8.22 -8.57
C TYR A 50 -9.19 8.74 -8.85
N SER A 51 -9.29 9.54 -9.91
CA SER A 51 -10.55 10.05 -10.46
C SER A 51 -11.04 9.12 -11.57
N TRP A 52 -12.32 8.79 -11.52
CA TRP A 52 -13.01 7.85 -12.40
C TRP A 52 -14.29 8.48 -12.96
N VAL A 53 -14.72 8.03 -14.14
CA VAL A 53 -16.05 8.35 -14.70
C VAL A 53 -16.71 7.07 -15.20
N VAL A 54 -18.04 7.03 -15.16
CA VAL A 54 -18.84 5.99 -15.83
C VAL A 54 -19.25 6.50 -17.19
N LYS A 55 -19.01 5.71 -18.24
CA LYS A 55 -19.53 5.93 -19.59
C LYS A 55 -20.71 5.00 -19.81
N TRP A 56 -21.86 5.57 -20.09
CA TRP A 56 -23.10 4.85 -20.34
C TRP A 56 -23.56 5.09 -21.77
N HIS A 57 -23.81 4.02 -22.51
CA HIS A 57 -24.26 4.09 -23.90
C HIS A 57 -25.71 3.57 -23.99
N PRO A 58 -26.71 4.43 -24.23
CA PRO A 58 -28.11 4.00 -24.33
C PRO A 58 -28.36 3.01 -25.49
N ASN A 59 -27.60 3.18 -26.56
CA ASN A 59 -27.75 2.46 -27.83
C ASN A 59 -26.48 1.69 -28.20
N GLY A 60 -25.79 1.16 -27.20
CA GLY A 60 -24.58 0.35 -27.39
C GLY A 60 -23.31 1.16 -27.67
N GLY A 61 -22.17 0.58 -27.30
CA GLY A 61 -20.85 1.14 -27.60
C GLY A 61 -20.41 0.97 -29.06
N ARG A 62 -21.03 0.04 -29.80
CA ARG A 62 -20.76 -0.27 -31.21
C ARG A 62 -22.05 -0.70 -31.91
N THR A 63 -22.05 -0.67 -33.24
CA THR A 63 -23.21 -1.04 -34.08
C THR A 63 -23.72 -2.45 -33.79
N GLU A 64 -22.83 -3.42 -33.61
CA GLU A 64 -23.17 -4.82 -33.24
C GLU A 64 -23.89 -4.94 -31.88
N TYR A 65 -23.78 -3.92 -31.02
CA TYR A 65 -24.40 -3.88 -29.70
C TYR A 65 -25.53 -2.84 -29.61
N ALA A 66 -26.06 -2.37 -30.74
CA ALA A 66 -27.09 -1.33 -30.78
C ALA A 66 -28.36 -1.70 -29.98
N GLU A 67 -28.64 -3.00 -29.83
CA GLU A 67 -29.78 -3.53 -29.07
C GLU A 67 -29.56 -3.59 -27.55
N PHE A 68 -28.36 -3.26 -27.10
CA PHE A 68 -27.95 -3.29 -25.70
C PHE A 68 -27.64 -1.89 -25.18
N ILE A 69 -27.79 -1.74 -23.87
CA ILE A 69 -27.12 -0.68 -23.13
C ILE A 69 -25.72 -1.19 -22.79
N SER A 70 -24.70 -0.36 -23.06
CA SER A 70 -23.32 -0.64 -22.65
C SER A 70 -22.91 0.27 -21.50
N VAL A 71 -22.07 -0.23 -20.60
CA VAL A 71 -21.54 0.56 -19.48
C VAL A 71 -20.06 0.27 -19.27
N TYR A 72 -19.27 1.31 -19.08
CA TYR A 72 -17.83 1.23 -18.89
C TYR A 72 -17.39 2.12 -17.74
N LEU A 73 -16.43 1.62 -16.94
CA LEU A 73 -15.65 2.44 -16.04
C LEU A 73 -14.47 3.00 -16.84
N ALA A 74 -14.14 4.28 -16.66
CA ALA A 74 -13.02 4.91 -17.34
C ALA A 74 -12.15 5.69 -16.35
N LEU A 75 -10.83 5.57 -16.50
CA LEU A 75 -9.85 6.29 -15.70
C LEU A 75 -9.73 7.74 -16.17
N HIS A 76 -9.96 8.69 -15.27
CA HIS A 76 -9.96 10.13 -15.57
C HIS A 76 -8.69 10.85 -15.09
N SER A 77 -8.00 10.32 -14.07
CA SER A 77 -6.73 10.86 -13.56
C SER A 77 -5.61 10.86 -14.61
N ALA A 78 -5.02 12.02 -14.88
CA ALA A 78 -3.89 12.16 -15.83
C ALA A 78 -2.57 11.55 -15.32
N HIS A 79 -2.34 11.56 -14.01
CA HIS A 79 -1.13 11.03 -13.38
C HIS A 79 -1.13 9.51 -13.25
N ALA A 80 -2.26 8.86 -13.50
CA ALA A 80 -2.46 7.45 -13.22
C ALA A 80 -1.81 6.56 -14.28
N LYS A 81 -1.04 5.56 -13.84
CA LYS A 81 -0.43 4.54 -14.68
C LYS A 81 -0.64 3.16 -14.04
N HIS A 82 -1.07 2.19 -14.85
CA HIS A 82 -1.25 0.79 -14.43
C HIS A 82 -2.04 0.60 -13.12
N VAL A 83 -3.22 1.22 -13.04
CA VAL A 83 -4.07 1.10 -11.85
C VAL A 83 -4.86 -0.19 -11.90
N LYS A 84 -4.55 -1.11 -10.97
CA LYS A 84 -5.26 -2.39 -10.86
C LYS A 84 -6.53 -2.22 -10.01
N VAL A 85 -7.66 -2.65 -10.53
CA VAL A 85 -8.96 -2.50 -9.87
C VAL A 85 -9.82 -3.75 -10.00
N ASN A 86 -10.67 -3.97 -9.01
CA ASN A 86 -11.88 -4.77 -9.16
C ASN A 86 -13.06 -3.80 -9.27
N PHE A 87 -14.02 -4.06 -10.14
CA PHE A 87 -15.25 -3.26 -10.17
C PHE A 87 -16.45 -4.08 -10.64
N TRP A 88 -17.65 -3.66 -10.26
CA TRP A 88 -18.88 -4.38 -10.56
C TRP A 88 -19.96 -3.36 -10.91
N PHE A 89 -20.75 -3.70 -11.92
CA PHE A 89 -21.94 -2.93 -12.29
C PHE A 89 -23.19 -3.70 -11.89
N SER A 90 -24.19 -3.01 -11.36
CA SER A 90 -25.49 -3.56 -11.01
C SER A 90 -26.59 -2.57 -11.35
N VAL A 91 -27.66 -3.06 -11.97
CA VAL A 91 -28.91 -2.29 -12.08
C VAL A 91 -29.57 -2.30 -10.71
N LEU A 92 -30.08 -1.15 -10.27
CA LEU A 92 -30.86 -1.04 -9.03
C LEU A 92 -32.35 -1.17 -9.34
N ASP A 93 -33.07 -1.85 -8.46
CA ASP A 93 -34.52 -1.94 -8.52
C ASP A 93 -35.22 -0.69 -7.97
N LYS A 94 -36.55 -0.72 -7.84
CA LYS A 94 -37.35 0.41 -7.32
C LYS A 94 -37.07 0.71 -5.84
N ALA A 95 -36.62 -0.27 -5.07
CA ALA A 95 -36.22 -0.10 -3.67
C ALA A 95 -34.79 0.46 -3.56
N GLY A 96 -34.05 0.52 -4.66
CA GLY A 96 -32.65 0.93 -4.68
C GLY A 96 -31.68 -0.23 -4.44
N GLU A 97 -32.18 -1.47 -4.44
CA GLU A 97 -31.38 -2.65 -4.15
C GLU A 97 -30.75 -3.22 -5.44
N PRO A 98 -29.51 -3.75 -5.38
CA PRO A 98 -28.86 -4.36 -6.53
C PRO A 98 -29.62 -5.61 -6.99
N VAL A 99 -29.93 -5.69 -8.27
CA VAL A 99 -30.55 -6.87 -8.88
C VAL A 99 -29.49 -7.96 -9.06
N PRO A 100 -29.55 -9.10 -8.34
CA PRO A 100 -28.47 -10.09 -8.34
C PRO A 100 -28.16 -10.68 -9.71
N LEU A 101 -29.20 -10.96 -10.51
CA LEU A 101 -29.09 -11.50 -11.88
C LEU A 101 -28.44 -10.52 -12.87
N ARG A 102 -28.30 -9.24 -12.49
CA ARG A 102 -27.74 -8.17 -13.31
C ARG A 102 -26.47 -7.58 -12.68
N CYS A 103 -25.79 -8.36 -11.85
CA CYS A 103 -24.46 -8.04 -11.35
C CYS A 103 -23.40 -8.66 -12.27
N ARG A 104 -22.50 -7.83 -12.82
CA ARG A 104 -21.40 -8.32 -13.67
C ARG A 104 -20.04 -7.84 -13.14
N PRO A 105 -19.28 -8.69 -12.42
CA PRO A 105 -18.00 -8.32 -11.85
C PRO A 105 -16.87 -8.34 -12.90
N VAL A 106 -15.90 -7.46 -12.69
CA VAL A 106 -14.60 -7.43 -13.37
C VAL A 106 -13.53 -7.46 -12.28
N VAL A 107 -12.67 -8.47 -12.31
CA VAL A 107 -11.65 -8.70 -11.29
C VAL A 107 -10.26 -8.50 -11.88
N GLY A 108 -9.45 -7.70 -11.20
CA GLY A 108 -8.02 -7.53 -11.46
C GLY A 108 -7.68 -6.81 -12.75
N HIS A 109 -8.61 -6.04 -13.33
CA HIS A 109 -8.36 -5.28 -14.55
C HIS A 109 -7.37 -4.14 -14.29
N ILE A 110 -6.49 -3.87 -15.26
CA ILE A 110 -5.46 -2.84 -15.15
C ILE A 110 -5.76 -1.72 -16.15
N PHE A 111 -6.08 -0.55 -15.63
CA PHE A 111 -6.22 0.67 -16.42
C PHE A 111 -4.83 1.26 -16.68
N SER A 112 -4.41 1.26 -17.94
CA SER A 112 -3.05 1.64 -18.33
C SER A 112 -2.75 3.13 -18.15
N SER A 113 -3.70 3.98 -18.54
CA SER A 113 -3.56 5.44 -18.53
C SER A 113 -4.91 6.16 -18.58
N LYS A 114 -4.91 7.49 -18.47
CA LYS A 114 -6.10 8.34 -18.65
C LYS A 114 -6.83 8.00 -19.96
N GLY A 115 -8.15 7.85 -19.87
CA GLY A 115 -9.03 7.52 -21.01
C GLY A 115 -9.21 6.02 -21.25
N SER A 116 -8.32 5.19 -20.71
CA SER A 116 -8.51 3.73 -20.67
C SER A 116 -9.86 3.41 -20.01
N ASN A 117 -10.61 2.50 -20.61
CA ASN A 117 -11.93 2.10 -20.13
C ASN A 117 -12.16 0.61 -20.28
N TRP A 118 -12.98 0.06 -19.38
CA TRP A 118 -13.37 -1.35 -19.38
C TRP A 118 -14.78 -1.53 -18.81
N GLY A 119 -15.50 -2.53 -19.28
CA GLY A 119 -16.89 -2.75 -18.89
C GLY A 119 -17.60 -3.73 -19.80
N HIS A 120 -18.91 -3.60 -19.90
CA HIS A 120 -19.79 -4.57 -20.56
C HIS A 120 -20.47 -3.93 -21.75
N HIS A 121 -20.20 -4.47 -22.95
CA HIS A 121 -20.84 -4.04 -24.19
C HIS A 121 -22.32 -4.48 -24.25
N ASP A 122 -22.66 -5.60 -23.63
CA ASP A 122 -23.98 -6.25 -23.60
C ASP A 122 -24.64 -6.19 -22.21
N PHE A 123 -24.39 -5.14 -21.43
CA PHE A 123 -24.77 -5.08 -20.00
C PHE A 123 -26.24 -5.43 -19.75
N ILE A 124 -27.15 -4.85 -20.52
CA ILE A 124 -28.58 -5.20 -20.52
C ILE A 124 -29.21 -4.94 -21.89
N LYS A 125 -30.02 -5.87 -22.39
CA LYS A 125 -30.83 -5.63 -23.60
C LYS A 125 -31.85 -4.52 -23.32
N LYS A 126 -32.07 -3.64 -24.30
CA LYS A 126 -33.07 -2.56 -24.17
C LYS A 126 -34.47 -3.11 -23.86
N ALA A 127 -34.86 -4.19 -24.56
CA ALA A 127 -36.14 -4.86 -24.35
C ALA A 127 -36.29 -5.41 -22.91
N ASP A 128 -35.26 -6.05 -22.37
CA ASP A 128 -35.26 -6.56 -20.99
C ASP A 128 -35.42 -5.42 -19.98
N LEU A 129 -34.71 -4.30 -20.18
CA LEU A 129 -34.83 -3.16 -19.28
C LEU A 129 -36.26 -2.58 -19.34
N GLN A 130 -36.82 -2.44 -20.54
CA GLN A 130 -38.18 -1.90 -20.76
C GLN A 130 -39.28 -2.82 -20.22
N GLY A 131 -39.10 -4.14 -20.31
CA GLY A 131 -40.02 -5.12 -19.75
C GLY A 131 -39.85 -5.38 -18.25
N SER A 132 -38.77 -4.87 -17.65
CA SER A 132 -38.48 -5.04 -16.22
C SER A 132 -39.22 -4.03 -15.33
N ASN A 133 -39.19 -4.29 -14.02
CA ASN A 133 -39.60 -3.33 -13.01
C ASN A 133 -38.48 -2.32 -12.63
N TYR A 134 -37.32 -2.29 -13.31
CA TYR A 134 -36.19 -1.44 -12.92
C TYR A 134 -36.33 0.01 -13.42
N LEU A 135 -37.08 0.25 -14.50
CA LEU A 135 -37.38 1.60 -14.98
C LEU A 135 -38.46 2.24 -14.10
N ARG A 136 -38.07 3.28 -13.35
CA ARG A 136 -38.99 4.08 -12.55
C ARG A 136 -39.25 5.40 -13.25
N VAL A 137 -40.45 5.62 -13.79
CA VAL A 137 -40.84 6.91 -14.41
C VAL A 137 -39.76 7.40 -15.38
N ASP A 138 -39.37 6.54 -16.33
CA ASP A 138 -38.29 6.77 -17.31
C ASP A 138 -36.89 7.03 -16.74
N SER A 139 -36.62 6.62 -15.49
CA SER A 139 -35.30 6.66 -14.89
C SER A 139 -34.74 5.27 -14.60
N VAL A 140 -33.44 5.11 -14.80
CA VAL A 140 -32.69 3.89 -14.46
C VAL A 140 -31.48 4.26 -13.61
N SER A 141 -31.21 3.47 -12.57
CA SER A 141 -30.05 3.65 -11.71
C SER A 141 -29.09 2.49 -11.87
N ILE A 142 -27.83 2.79 -12.10
CA ILE A 142 -26.74 1.82 -12.24
C ILE A 142 -25.74 2.10 -11.13
N LYS A 143 -25.55 1.13 -10.25
CA LYS A 143 -24.50 1.14 -9.24
C LYS A 143 -23.20 0.62 -9.85
N CYS A 144 -22.11 1.32 -9.57
CA CYS A 144 -20.74 0.96 -9.88
C CYS A 144 -19.98 0.88 -8.57
N ASP A 145 -19.62 -0.33 -8.16
CA ASP A 145 -18.74 -0.58 -7.02
C ASP A 145 -17.31 -0.69 -7.55
N VAL A 146 -16.39 0.10 -7.01
CA VAL A 146 -14.99 0.14 -7.43
C VAL A 146 -14.11 -0.12 -6.23
N THR A 147 -13.19 -1.07 -6.36
CA THR A 147 -12.14 -1.36 -5.39
C THR A 147 -10.80 -1.18 -6.08
N VAL A 148 -10.06 -0.14 -5.68
CA VAL A 148 -8.69 0.07 -6.15
C VAL A 148 -7.78 -0.82 -5.31
N LEU A 149 -7.11 -1.75 -5.99
CA LEU A 149 -6.13 -2.61 -5.36
C LEU A 149 -4.84 -1.79 -5.28
N LYS A 150 -4.48 -1.34 -4.08
CA LYS A 150 -3.18 -0.70 -3.93
C LYS A 150 -2.15 -1.78 -4.22
N HIS A 151 -1.29 -1.49 -5.17
CA HIS A 151 -0.07 -2.27 -5.30
C HIS A 151 0.65 -2.04 -3.97
N ILE A 152 0.72 -3.06 -3.10
CA ILE A 152 1.89 -3.15 -2.22
C ILE A 152 3.01 -3.14 -3.23
N GLN A 153 3.72 -2.01 -3.35
CA GLN A 153 4.88 -1.99 -4.22
C GLN A 153 5.63 -3.26 -3.88
N LYS A 154 5.87 -4.12 -4.87
CA LYS A 154 6.99 -5.04 -4.74
C LYS A 154 8.19 -4.11 -4.69
N GLY A 155 8.44 -3.52 -3.51
CA GLY A 155 9.77 -3.22 -3.08
C GLY A 155 10.55 -4.47 -3.42
N SER A 156 11.65 -4.26 -4.13
CA SER A 156 12.79 -5.16 -4.24
C SER A 156 12.57 -6.47 -3.52
N LYS A 157 12.58 -7.62 -4.23
CA LYS A 157 12.64 -8.99 -3.66
C LYS A 157 13.05 -8.90 -2.18
N PHE A 158 12.09 -8.97 -1.25
CA PHE A 158 12.46 -8.95 0.16
C PHE A 158 13.16 -10.27 0.41
N VAL A 159 14.48 -10.26 0.25
CA VAL A 159 15.33 -11.19 0.97
C VAL A 159 14.95 -10.94 2.42
N VAL A 160 14.48 -11.97 3.10
CA VAL A 160 14.38 -11.93 4.55
C VAL A 160 15.82 -11.76 5.03
N VAL A 161 16.25 -10.52 5.22
CA VAL A 161 17.53 -10.22 5.83
C VAL A 161 17.38 -10.64 7.27
N ALA A 162 18.17 -11.62 7.70
CA ALA A 162 18.22 -12.00 9.10
C ALA A 162 18.48 -10.74 9.94
N PRO A 163 17.85 -10.60 11.12
CA PRO A 163 18.18 -9.51 12.02
C PRO A 163 19.70 -9.43 12.22
N SER A 164 20.25 -8.21 12.26
CA SER A 164 21.68 -8.05 12.47
C SER A 164 22.09 -8.61 13.84
N ASP A 165 23.03 -9.55 13.82
CA ASP A 165 23.69 -10.13 14.99
C ASP A 165 25.03 -9.43 15.30
N LEU A 166 25.31 -8.29 14.66
CA LEU A 166 26.56 -7.54 14.85
C LEU A 166 26.80 -7.18 16.33
N HIS A 167 25.74 -6.85 17.06
CA HIS A 167 25.81 -6.56 18.49
C HIS A 167 26.30 -7.76 19.32
N ILE A 168 25.97 -8.98 18.91
CA ILE A 168 26.44 -10.22 19.54
C ILE A 168 27.93 -10.40 19.25
N HIS A 169 28.33 -10.26 17.98
CA HIS A 169 29.74 -10.39 17.60
C HIS A 169 30.66 -9.34 18.27
N LEU A 170 30.17 -8.10 18.43
CA LEU A 170 30.91 -7.06 19.16
C LEU A 170 30.95 -7.34 20.67
N GLN A 171 29.87 -7.89 21.24
CA GLN A 171 29.87 -8.32 22.63
C GLN A 171 30.82 -9.49 22.87
N ASP A 172 30.89 -10.45 21.95
CA ASP A 172 31.83 -11.56 22.00
C ASP A 172 33.28 -11.07 21.89
N LEU A 173 33.55 -10.10 21.00
CA LEU A 173 34.86 -9.46 20.90
C LEU A 173 35.27 -8.77 22.21
N LEU A 174 34.34 -8.05 22.85
CA LEU A 174 34.60 -7.45 24.16
C LEU A 174 34.84 -8.53 25.23
N ASN A 175 34.14 -9.67 25.19
CA ASN A 175 34.30 -10.72 26.18
C ASN A 175 35.61 -11.53 25.99
N SER A 176 36.01 -11.78 24.74
CA SER A 176 37.24 -12.54 24.44
C SER A 176 38.50 -11.73 24.69
N MET A 177 38.41 -10.39 24.60
CA MET A 177 39.52 -9.46 24.74
C MET A 177 40.62 -9.65 23.67
N ASP A 178 40.28 -10.30 22.55
CA ASP A 178 41.21 -10.53 21.44
C ASP A 178 41.69 -9.19 20.87
N GLU A 179 43.01 -9.00 20.75
CA GLU A 179 43.63 -7.77 20.22
C GLU A 179 43.20 -6.47 20.94
N ALA A 180 42.81 -6.55 22.22
CA ALA A 180 42.52 -5.36 23.02
C ALA A 180 43.76 -4.45 23.11
N ASP A 181 43.61 -3.18 22.73
CA ASP A 181 44.69 -2.21 22.52
C ASP A 181 44.62 -1.01 23.48
N VAL A 182 43.73 -1.08 24.48
CA VAL A 182 43.66 -0.13 25.60
C VAL A 182 43.25 -0.82 26.90
N THR A 183 43.77 -0.31 28.01
CA THR A 183 43.40 -0.74 29.37
C THR A 183 43.00 0.47 30.20
N PHE A 184 41.89 0.34 30.93
CA PHE A 184 41.40 1.33 31.90
C PHE A 184 41.57 0.81 33.33
N HIS A 185 41.92 1.69 34.25
CA HIS A 185 41.92 1.45 35.68
C HIS A 185 40.75 2.23 36.30
N VAL A 186 39.78 1.52 36.86
CA VAL A 186 38.54 2.12 37.38
C VAL A 186 38.19 1.47 38.70
N GLY A 187 38.09 2.25 39.78
CA GLY A 187 37.73 1.72 41.10
C GLY A 187 38.64 0.60 41.63
N GLY A 188 39.91 0.56 41.21
CA GLY A 188 40.87 -0.50 41.56
C GLY A 188 40.82 -1.75 40.65
N GLU A 189 39.91 -1.79 39.69
CA GLU A 189 39.80 -2.87 38.69
C GLU A 189 40.41 -2.47 37.34
N ARG A 190 40.84 -3.49 36.56
CA ARG A 190 41.39 -3.31 35.22
C ARG A 190 40.42 -3.78 34.16
N PHE A 191 40.18 -2.94 33.15
CA PHE A 191 39.29 -3.23 32.03
C PHE A 191 40.05 -3.08 30.72
N SER A 192 40.19 -4.16 29.95
CA SER A 192 40.70 -4.11 28.59
C SER A 192 39.56 -3.84 27.60
N ALA A 193 39.85 -3.14 26.50
CA ALA A 193 38.89 -2.82 25.45
C ALA A 193 39.59 -2.47 24.12
N HIS A 194 38.78 -2.15 23.11
CA HIS A 194 39.25 -1.81 21.76
C HIS A 194 39.05 -0.33 21.48
N ARG A 195 40.14 0.41 21.24
CA ARG A 195 40.13 1.86 21.02
C ARG A 195 39.21 2.26 19.89
N THR A 196 39.24 1.50 18.80
CA THR A 196 38.45 1.77 17.59
C THR A 196 36.96 1.67 17.84
N VAL A 197 36.51 0.64 18.59
CA VAL A 197 35.10 0.44 18.94
C VAL A 197 34.62 1.57 19.86
N LEU A 198 35.37 1.87 20.92
CA LEU A 198 35.06 2.95 21.86
C LEU A 198 34.98 4.31 21.16
N ALA A 199 35.96 4.63 20.31
CA ALA A 199 36.02 5.89 19.57
C ALA A 199 34.93 6.00 18.49
N ALA A 200 34.49 4.88 17.90
CA ALA A 200 33.40 4.89 16.94
C ALA A 200 32.05 5.24 17.60
N ARG A 201 31.89 4.92 18.89
CA ARG A 201 30.63 5.00 19.62
C ARG A 201 30.57 6.09 20.69
N SER A 202 31.70 6.71 21.01
CA SER A 202 31.80 7.81 21.97
C SER A 202 32.76 8.89 21.50
N SER A 203 32.26 10.11 21.36
CA SER A 203 33.08 11.28 21.01
C SER A 203 34.12 11.61 22.08
N VAL A 204 33.81 11.31 23.35
CA VAL A 204 34.74 11.49 24.49
C VAL A 204 35.90 10.51 24.34
N PHE A 205 35.63 9.21 24.18
CA PHE A 205 36.71 8.23 23.95
C PHE A 205 37.47 8.49 22.65
N LYS A 206 36.80 8.99 21.61
CA LYS A 206 37.48 9.38 20.37
C LYS A 206 38.50 10.50 20.60
N ALA A 207 38.12 11.53 21.36
CA ALA A 207 39.02 12.64 21.69
C ALA A 207 40.17 12.18 22.60
N GLU A 208 39.88 11.36 23.60
CA GLU A 208 40.86 10.83 24.55
C GLU A 208 41.89 9.90 23.88
N LEU A 209 41.42 8.99 23.03
CA LEU A 209 42.24 7.93 22.45
C LEU A 209 42.93 8.34 21.14
N PHE A 210 42.36 9.27 20.37
CA PHE A 210 42.88 9.66 19.05
C PHE A 210 43.16 11.16 18.89
N GLY A 211 42.81 12.00 19.87
CA GLY A 211 43.05 13.45 19.83
C GLY A 211 44.42 13.86 20.39
N ALA A 212 44.58 15.15 20.68
CA ALA A 212 45.84 15.73 21.19
C ALA A 212 46.29 15.16 22.56
N MET A 213 45.43 14.41 23.26
CA MET A 213 45.76 13.70 24.51
C MET A 213 46.43 12.33 24.29
N LYS A 214 46.61 11.91 23.03
CA LYS A 214 47.22 10.64 22.63
C LYS A 214 48.62 10.39 23.23
N GLU A 215 49.36 11.45 23.57
CA GLU A 215 50.73 11.35 24.12
C GLU A 215 50.77 10.79 25.56
N LYS A 216 49.67 10.82 26.31
CA LYS A 216 49.56 10.17 27.64
C LYS A 216 49.11 8.70 27.58
N ALA A 217 48.59 8.22 26.44
CA ALA A 217 47.87 6.96 26.32
C ALA A 217 48.75 5.74 25.93
N ARG A 218 50.02 5.70 26.36
CA ARG A 218 50.87 4.49 26.25
C ARG A 218 50.79 3.57 27.47
N GLY A 219 50.22 4.05 28.58
CA GLY A 219 49.91 3.28 29.78
C GLY A 219 48.41 3.13 30.01
N PRO A 220 48.00 2.44 31.09
CA PRO A 220 46.60 2.35 31.49
C PRO A 220 45.98 3.74 31.72
N ILE A 221 44.72 3.92 31.31
CA ILE A 221 43.96 5.15 31.48
C ILE A 221 43.21 5.09 32.81
N GLU A 222 43.44 6.05 33.70
CA GLU A 222 42.79 6.11 35.01
C GLU A 222 41.45 6.86 34.91
N ILE A 223 40.40 6.30 35.52
CA ILE A 223 39.07 6.89 35.63
C ILE A 223 38.67 6.85 37.11
N ASP A 224 38.68 8.01 37.76
CA ASP A 224 38.43 8.16 39.19
C ASP A 224 36.96 8.53 39.51
N ASP A 225 36.20 9.00 38.52
CA ASP A 225 34.84 9.53 38.67
C ASP A 225 33.74 8.47 38.44
N MET A 226 34.11 7.18 38.41
CA MET A 226 33.19 6.10 38.10
C MET A 226 33.48 4.84 38.91
N GLU A 227 32.41 4.17 39.37
CA GLU A 227 32.51 2.85 39.97
C GLU A 227 32.76 1.76 38.91
N ALA A 228 33.50 0.72 39.28
CA ALA A 228 33.91 -0.35 38.36
C ALA A 228 32.71 -1.06 37.70
N ASP A 229 31.64 -1.34 38.45
CA ASP A 229 30.43 -1.99 37.93
C ASP A 229 29.67 -1.12 36.91
N VAL A 230 29.68 0.20 37.12
CA VAL A 230 29.07 1.17 36.20
C VAL A 230 29.89 1.23 34.92
N PHE A 231 31.22 1.27 35.03
CA PHE A 231 32.11 1.28 33.88
C PHE A 231 32.01 -0.01 33.06
N LYS A 232 31.90 -1.17 33.72
CA LYS A 232 31.63 -2.45 33.05
C LYS A 232 30.32 -2.46 32.28
N SER A 233 29.28 -1.86 32.85
CA SER A 233 27.97 -1.71 32.20
C SER A 233 28.04 -0.75 31.01
N LEU A 234 28.82 0.33 31.13
CA LEU A 234 29.10 1.27 30.05
C LEU A 234 29.81 0.57 28.87
N LEU A 235 30.85 -0.23 29.13
CA LEU A 235 31.56 -0.96 28.08
C LEU A 235 30.64 -1.93 27.32
N ARG A 236 29.69 -2.57 28.02
CA ARG A 236 28.69 -3.46 27.38
C ARG A 236 27.61 -2.72 26.59
N PHE A 237 27.33 -1.47 26.95
CA PHE A 237 26.34 -0.65 26.27
C PHE A 237 26.87 -0.07 24.95
N ILE A 238 28.17 0.26 24.92
CA ILE A 238 28.87 0.84 23.78
C ILE A 238 28.87 -0.10 22.57
#